data_AF-A0A7C9GJI4-F1
#
_entry.id   AF-A0A7C9GJI4-F1
#
_cell.length_a   1.000
_cell.length_b   1.000
_cell.length_c   1.000
_cell.angle_alpha   90.00
_cell.angle_beta   90.00
_cell.angle_gamma   90.00
#
_symmetry.space_group_name_H-M   'P 1'
#
loop_
_entity.id
_entity.type
_entity.pdbx_description
1 polymer ?
#
loop_
_entity_poly.entity_id
_entity_poly.type
_entity_poly.pdbx_seq_one_letter_code
_entity_poly.pdbx_strand_id
1 'polypeptide(L)' 'MKDKFTFYQEVIIQDIDRVIEYSHQKGVIFGIGEDEGLGKSYAVYIPSKSITVSLWENEIEPTGKTFKREDFY' A
#
# COMPACT_ATOMS: atom_id res chain seq x y z
N MET A 1 16.32 4.72 9.72
CA MET A 1 16.16 4.49 8.27
C MET A 1 14.84 5.11 7.87
N LYS A 2 14.75 5.96 6.84
CA LYS A 2 13.47 6.57 6.45
C LYS A 2 12.62 5.53 5.73
N ASP A 3 11.34 5.42 6.06
CA ASP A 3 10.40 4.59 5.31
C ASP A 3 10.31 5.08 3.86
N LYS A 4 10.33 4.14 2.90
CA LYS A 4 10.16 4.48 1.48
C LYS A 4 8.76 5.03 1.23
N PHE A 5 7.80 4.59 2.05
CA PHE A 5 6.42 5.06 2.01
C PHE A 5 5.93 5.56 3.36
N THR A 6 4.92 6.44 3.34
CA THR A 6 4.30 6.99 4.54
C THR A 6 2.79 6.73 4.58
N PHE A 7 2.18 6.90 5.76
CA PHE A 7 0.71 6.86 5.89
C PHE A 7 0.03 7.80 4.90
N TYR A 8 -1.13 7.35 4.41
CA TYR A 8 -1.99 8.06 3.46
C TYR A 8 -1.36 8.33 2.09
N GLN A 9 -0.20 7.76 1.79
CA GLN A 9 0.38 7.80 0.46
C GLN A 9 -0.39 6.89 -0.50
N GLU A 10 -0.71 7.39 -1.69
CA GLU A 10 -1.32 6.61 -2.76
C GLU A 10 -0.25 5.80 -3.47
N VAL A 11 -0.55 4.52 -3.70
CA VAL A 11 0.32 3.57 -4.38
C VAL A 11 -0.44 2.82 -5.47
N ILE A 12 0.28 2.32 -6.46
CA ILE A 12 -0.21 1.35 -7.44
C ILE A 12 0.35 -0.02 -7.10
N ILE A 13 -0.52 -1.02 -7.10
CA ILE A 13 -0.17 -2.43 -6.88
C ILE A 13 0.43 -2.99 -8.18
N GLN A 14 1.62 -3.57 -8.07
CA GLN A 14 2.31 -4.20 -9.19
C GLN A 14 1.67 -5.54 -9.57
N ASP A 15 2.06 -6.09 -10.72
CA ASP A 15 1.65 -7.43 -11.13
C ASP A 15 2.32 -8.50 -10.25
N ILE A 16 1.55 -9.09 -9.35
CA ILE A 16 2.00 -10.17 -8.47
C ILE A 16 0.96 -11.28 -8.35
N ASP A 17 1.42 -12.53 -8.41
CA ASP A 17 0.54 -13.70 -8.48
C ASP A 17 -0.42 -13.82 -7.28
N ARG A 18 0.03 -13.43 -6.08
CA ARG A 18 -0.75 -13.60 -4.83
C ARG A 18 -1.94 -12.66 -4.69
N VAL A 19 -2.00 -11.59 -5.47
CA VAL A 19 -3.09 -10.61 -5.47
C VAL A 19 -3.33 -10.05 -6.87
N ILE A 20 -3.23 -10.92 -7.89
CA ILE A 20 -3.35 -10.54 -9.30
C ILE A 20 -4.68 -9.84 -9.62
N GLU A 21 -5.73 -10.10 -8.83
CA GLU A 21 -7.02 -9.43 -8.94
C GLU A 21 -6.97 -7.92 -8.59
N TYR A 22 -5.89 -7.46 -7.95
CA TYR A 22 -5.66 -6.06 -7.58
C TYR A 22 -4.53 -5.40 -8.38
N SER A 23 -3.92 -6.11 -9.33
CA SER A 23 -2.95 -5.55 -10.27
C SER A 23 -3.40 -4.23 -10.87
N HIS A 24 -2.48 -3.25 -10.91
CA HIS A 24 -2.68 -1.90 -11.43
C HIS A 24 -3.75 -1.06 -10.70
N GLN A 25 -4.37 -1.59 -9.64
CA GLN A 25 -5.29 -0.82 -8.83
C GLN A 25 -4.53 0.15 -7.92
N LYS A 26 -5.15 1.29 -7.68
CA LYS A 26 -4.67 2.28 -6.72
C LYS A 26 -5.16 1.93 -5.33
N GLY A 27 -4.26 2.03 -4.37
CA GLY A 27 -4.57 1.91 -2.96
C GLY A 27 -3.89 2.99 -2.13
N VAL A 28 -4.17 3.00 -0.84
CA VAL A 28 -3.66 4.00 0.11
C VAL A 28 -3.08 3.29 1.33
N ILE A 29 -1.89 3.71 1.76
CA ILE A 29 -1.20 3.10 2.91
C ILE A 29 -1.89 3.50 4.21
N PHE A 30 -2.45 2.51 4.90
CA PHE A 30 -3.14 2.65 6.18
C PHE A 30 -2.38 2.02 7.34
N GLY A 31 -1.35 1.21 7.06
CA GLY A 31 -0.51 0.58 8.06
C GLY A 31 0.90 0.38 7.52
N ILE A 32 1.88 0.50 8.41
CA ILE A 32 3.29 0.22 8.13
C ILE A 32 3.74 -0.76 9.20
N GLY A 33 4.29 -1.88 8.76
CA GLY A 33 4.78 -2.96 9.62
C GLY A 33 6.14 -3.45 9.14
N GLU A 34 6.70 -4.36 9.92
CA GLU A 34 7.92 -5.08 9.58
C GLU A 34 7.67 -6.56 9.88
N ASP A 35 7.95 -7.42 8.92
CA ASP A 35 7.92 -8.86 9.10
C ASP A 35 9.34 -9.36 9.34
N GLU A 36 9.54 -10.09 10.45
CA GLU A 36 10.84 -10.55 10.91
C GLU A 36 11.58 -11.32 9.81
N GLY A 37 12.70 -10.77 9.35
CA GLY A 37 13.56 -11.37 8.33
C GLY A 37 13.10 -11.18 6.87
N LEU A 38 11.94 -10.57 6.63
CA LEU A 38 11.40 -10.34 5.28
C LEU A 38 11.31 -8.85 4.92
N GLY A 39 11.40 -7.96 5.90
CA GLY A 39 11.47 -6.51 5.69
C GLY A 39 10.12 -5.82 5.89
N LYS A 40 9.95 -4.64 5.28
CA LYS A 40 8.76 -3.80 5.50
C LYS A 40 7.54 -4.33 4.78
N SER A 41 6.42 -4.32 5.49
CA SER A 41 5.09 -4.59 4.94
C SER A 41 4.17 -3.39 5.13
N TYR A 42 3.23 -3.23 4.21
CA TYR A 42 2.34 -2.09 4.11
C TYR A 42 0.90 -2.58 3.97
N ALA A 43 0.02 -2.12 4.86
CA ALA A 43 -1.41 -2.36 4.74
C ALA A 43 -1.99 -1.33 3.77
N VAL A 44 -2.39 -1.79 2.58
CA VAL A 44 -2.89 -0.95 1.49
C VAL A 44 -4.40 -1.11 1.38
N TYR A 45 -5.13 -0.04 1.67
CA TYR A 45 -6.56 0.05 1.48
C TYR A 45 -6.88 0.31 0.01
N ILE A 46 -7.76 -0.50 -0.60
CA ILE A 46 -8.19 -0.39 -1.99
C ILE A 46 -9.63 0.16 -2.01
N PRO A 47 -9.84 1.46 -2.29
CA PRO A 47 -11.15 2.10 -2.14
C PRO A 47 -12.24 1.52 -3.06
N SER A 48 -11.87 1.08 -4.26
CA SER A 48 -12.80 0.48 -5.24
C SER A 48 -13.40 -0.85 -4.77
N LYS A 49 -12.76 -1.50 -3.80
CA LYS A 49 -13.13 -2.82 -3.28
C LYS A 49 -13.48 -2.79 -1.80
N SER A 50 -13.20 -1.70 -1.09
CA SER A 50 -13.37 -1.56 0.35
C SER A 50 -12.65 -2.66 1.16
N ILE A 51 -11.46 -3.06 0.71
CA ILE A 51 -10.62 -4.06 1.38
C ILE A 51 -9.24 -3.49 1.70
N THR A 52 -8.54 -4.16 2.62
CA THR A 52 -7.13 -3.87 2.90
C THR A 52 -6.30 -5.12 2.65
N VAL A 53 -5.18 -4.98 1.94
CA VAL A 53 -4.23 -6.06 1.65
C VAL A 53 -2.85 -5.73 2.20
N SER A 54 -2.12 -6.73 2.68
CA SER A 54 -0.73 -6.56 3.12
C SER A 54 0.22 -6.79 1.96
N LEU A 55 1.06 -5.80 1.65
CA LEU A 55 2.00 -5.77 0.52
C LEU A 55 3.42 -5.44 0.97
N TRP A 56 4.40 -6.07 0.32
CA TRP A 56 5.83 -5.79 0.52
C TRP A 56 6.24 -4.51 -0.19
N GLU A 57 7.37 -3.93 0.22
CA GLU A 57 7.90 -2.68 -0.36
C GLU A 57 8.11 -2.74 -1.88
N ASN A 58 8.44 -3.91 -2.43
CA ASN A 58 8.71 -4.14 -3.86
C ASN A 58 7.46 -4.45 -4.69
N GLU A 59 6.29 -4.59 -4.05
CA GLU A 59 5.02 -4.94 -4.70
C GLU A 59 4.15 -3.72 -4.99
N ILE A 60 4.61 -2.54 -4.59
CA ILE A 60 3.87 -1.28 -4.73
C ILE A 60 4.78 -0.18 -5.23
N GLU A 61 4.20 0.75 -5.99
CA GLU A 61 4.89 1.95 -6.47
C GLU A 61 4.15 3.22 -6.07
N PRO A 62 4.87 4.30 -5.71
CA PRO A 62 4.23 5.55 -5.34
C PRO A 62 3.65 6.24 -6.56
N THR A 63 2.42 6.77 -6.46
CA THR A 63 1.85 7.59 -7.55
C THR A 63 2.29 9.06 -7.48
N GLY A 64 2.93 9.45 -6.37
CA GLY A 64 3.26 10.84 -6.05
C GLY A 64 2.13 11.59 -5.32
N LYS A 65 0.96 10.98 -5.16
CA LYS A 65 -0.17 11.56 -4.41
C LYS A 65 -0.13 11.12 -2.94
N THR A 66 -0.41 12.05 -2.05
CA THR A 66 -0.58 11.77 -0.61
C THR A 66 -1.86 12.44 -0.15
N PHE A 67 -2.70 11.67 0.53
CA PHE A 67 -3.95 12.12 1.13
C PHE A 67 -3.70 12.60 2.56
N LYS A 68 -4.71 13.26 3.12
CA LYS A 68 -4.74 13.57 4.54
C LYS A 68 -5.65 12.58 5.25
N ARG A 69 -5.48 12.43 6.57
CA ARG A 69 -6.33 11.55 7.36
C ARG A 69 -7.81 11.94 7.24
N GLU A 70 -8.09 13.24 7.17
CA GLU A 70 -9.44 13.81 7.05
C GLU A 70 -10.14 13.44 5.74
N ASP A 71 -9.43 12.90 4.74
CA ASP A 71 -10.05 12.41 3.52
C ASP A 71 -10.77 11.06 3.73
N PHE A 72 -10.60 10.42 4.91
CA PHE A 72 -11.12 9.09 5.23
C PHE A 72 -12.04 9.03 6.47
N TYR A 73 -12.20 10.14 7.21
CA TYR A 73 -12.99 10.22 8.46
C TYR A 73 -13.85 11.47 8.51
#